data_AF-A0A968W0Y7-F1
#
_entry.id   AF-A0A968W0Y7-F1
#
_cell.length_a   1.000
_cell.length_b   1.000
_cell.length_c   1.000
_cell.angle_alpha   90.00
_cell.angle_beta   90.00
_cell.angle_gamma   90.00
#
_symmetry.space_group_name_H-M   'P 1'
#
loop_
_entity.id
_entity.type
_entity.pdbx_description
1 polymer ?
#
loop_
_entity_poly.entity_id
_entity_poly.type
_entity_poly.pdbx_seq_one_letter_code
_entity_poly.pdbx_strand_id
1 'polypeptide(L)'
;MQANGDNLKGNWITGINAIDKIRLGPQDKLPASLKNHPARNKYYALPLILGLVGMFFHYKKDKHNFSVVMMLFVLTGLAIVIYLNQTPNQPRERDYAYAGSFYAFAIWIGLGVVGLVKFIKQIENSSAAAIAVTTVSLACVPGIMAAENWDDHNRSGRYLARDIACNYLNSCAPNAILFTNGDNDTFPLWYAQEVEGVRTDVRVVNLMLLNTDWYIDQSARKAYDSDPTPLPSRAINTCRGGAMWCTYKNA
;
A
#
# COMPACT_ATOMS: atom_id res chain seq x y z
N MET A 1 -6.39 9.50 5.74
CA MET A 1 -7.71 9.33 6.38
C MET A 1 -8.68 9.41 5.24
N GLN A 2 -9.50 8.37 5.06
CA GLN A 2 -10.41 8.29 3.94
C GLN A 2 -11.41 9.46 3.97
N ALA A 3 -11.79 9.97 2.80
CA ALA A 3 -12.84 10.99 2.70
C ALA A 3 -14.17 10.39 3.17
N ASN A 4 -14.78 11.01 4.18
CA ASN A 4 -16.09 10.59 4.69
C ASN A 4 -17.24 11.49 4.18
N GLY A 5 -17.01 12.23 3.10
CA GLY A 5 -17.98 13.16 2.51
C GLY A 5 -18.06 14.53 3.17
N ASP A 6 -17.30 14.78 4.25
CA ASP A 6 -17.11 16.13 4.78
C ASP A 6 -16.10 16.92 3.92
N ASN A 7 -16.08 18.26 4.04
CA ASN A 7 -15.15 19.12 3.29
C ASN A 7 -13.78 19.29 3.96
N LEU A 8 -13.58 18.72 5.16
CA LEU A 8 -12.45 19.04 6.03
C LEU A 8 -11.40 17.93 6.10
N LYS A 9 -11.79 16.68 5.86
CA LYS A 9 -10.98 15.48 6.10
C LYS A 9 -10.98 14.56 4.90
N GLY A 10 -9.78 14.09 4.54
CA GLY A 10 -9.59 13.06 3.51
C GLY A 10 -9.85 13.49 2.08
N ASN A 11 -10.06 14.78 1.81
CA ASN A 11 -10.28 15.29 0.46
C ASN A 11 -8.99 15.44 -0.35
N TRP A 12 -9.04 15.10 -1.64
CA TRP A 12 -8.00 15.47 -2.61
C TRP A 12 -8.06 16.96 -2.96
N ILE A 13 -6.91 17.55 -3.32
CA ILE A 13 -6.80 18.93 -3.83
C ILE A 13 -6.05 18.93 -5.15
N THR A 14 -6.34 19.90 -6.02
CA THR A 14 -5.57 20.08 -7.26
C THR A 14 -4.33 20.93 -7.04
N GLY A 15 -4.40 21.94 -6.17
CA GLY A 15 -3.43 23.04 -6.13
C GLY A 15 -3.84 24.24 -6.98
N ILE A 16 -4.94 24.15 -7.73
CA ILE A 16 -5.51 25.23 -8.54
C ILE A 16 -6.62 25.89 -7.72
N ASN A 17 -6.34 27.07 -7.17
CA ASN A 17 -7.25 27.78 -6.24
C ASN A 17 -8.67 27.94 -6.76
N ALA A 18 -8.87 28.17 -8.08
CA ALA A 18 -10.20 28.30 -8.65
C ALA A 18 -11.04 27.01 -8.53
N ILE A 19 -10.42 25.85 -8.75
CA ILE A 19 -11.08 24.54 -8.66
C ILE A 19 -11.26 24.15 -7.19
N ASP A 20 -10.20 24.28 -6.40
CA ASP A 20 -10.20 23.86 -5.00
C ASP A 20 -11.19 24.70 -4.17
N LYS A 21 -11.33 26.00 -4.46
CA LYS A 21 -12.28 26.88 -3.75
C LYS A 21 -13.73 26.50 -3.99
N ILE A 22 -14.08 26.04 -5.19
CA ILE A 22 -15.45 25.63 -5.53
C ILE A 22 -15.83 24.36 -4.77
N ARG A 23 -14.90 23.41 -4.64
CA ARG A 23 -15.19 22.11 -4.02
C ARG A 23 -15.03 22.10 -2.50
N LEU A 24 -13.98 22.74 -1.98
CA LEU A 24 -13.57 22.64 -0.57
C LEU A 24 -13.66 23.97 0.19
N GLY A 25 -14.04 25.06 -0.48
CA GLY A 25 -14.06 26.39 0.09
C GLY A 25 -12.68 27.07 0.12
N PRO A 26 -12.60 28.27 0.70
CA PRO A 26 -11.39 29.11 0.67
C PRO A 26 -10.15 28.42 1.26
N GLN A 27 -9.14 28.19 0.41
CA GLN A 27 -7.89 27.52 0.79
C GLN A 27 -6.84 28.48 1.38
N ASP A 28 -7.07 29.78 1.26
CA ASP A 28 -6.23 30.87 1.74
C ASP A 28 -6.36 31.12 3.25
N LYS A 29 -7.50 30.73 3.84
CA LYS A 29 -7.85 30.99 5.25
C LYS A 29 -7.73 29.74 6.15
N LEU A 30 -6.94 28.75 5.75
CA LEU A 30 -6.78 27.52 6.51
C LEU A 30 -5.93 27.75 7.78
N PRO A 31 -6.28 27.10 8.91
CA PRO A 31 -5.41 27.04 10.09
C PRO A 31 -4.01 26.49 9.75
N ALA A 32 -2.99 26.96 10.47
CA ALA A 32 -1.60 26.56 10.22
C ALA A 32 -1.39 25.04 10.27
N SER A 33 -2.09 24.34 11.16
CA SER A 33 -2.03 22.88 11.30
C SER A 33 -2.49 22.12 10.06
N LEU A 34 -3.51 22.63 9.34
CA LEU A 34 -3.99 22.04 8.09
C LEU A 34 -3.16 22.50 6.90
N LYS A 35 -2.75 23.77 6.89
CA LYS A 35 -1.97 24.36 5.79
C LYS A 35 -0.58 23.71 5.64
N ASN A 36 0.06 23.41 6.77
CA ASN A 36 1.41 22.84 6.83
C ASN A 36 1.39 21.32 7.11
N HIS A 37 0.24 20.66 6.95
CA HIS A 37 0.16 19.22 7.15
C HIS A 37 0.96 18.50 6.05
N PRO A 38 1.87 17.56 6.37
CA PRO A 38 2.71 16.89 5.38
C PRO A 38 1.91 16.22 4.26
N ALA A 39 0.80 15.57 4.57
CA ALA A 39 -0.07 14.91 3.58
C ALA A 39 -0.90 15.87 2.67
N ARG A 40 -0.57 17.17 2.60
CA ARG A 40 -1.34 18.20 1.88
C ARG A 40 -0.78 18.46 0.47
N ASN A 41 -0.70 17.40 -0.32
CA ASN A 41 0.08 17.34 -1.57
C ASN A 41 -0.69 17.92 -2.76
N LYS A 42 0.01 18.62 -3.67
CA LYS A 42 -0.55 19.30 -4.86
C LYS A 42 0.14 18.86 -6.14
N TYR A 43 -0.58 18.13 -6.99
CA TYR A 43 -0.06 17.64 -8.27
C TYR A 43 -0.54 18.42 -9.50
N TYR A 44 -1.40 19.43 -9.33
CA TYR A 44 -1.97 20.26 -10.40
C TYR A 44 -2.66 19.46 -11.51
N ALA A 45 -3.13 18.24 -11.17
CA ALA A 45 -3.67 17.25 -12.10
C ALA A 45 -2.71 16.84 -13.25
N LEU A 46 -1.42 17.16 -13.17
CA LEU A 46 -0.44 16.89 -14.23
C LEU A 46 -0.34 15.39 -14.59
N PRO A 47 -0.25 14.45 -13.61
CA PRO A 47 -0.21 13.03 -13.93
C PRO A 47 -1.50 12.54 -14.61
N LEU A 48 -2.65 13.05 -14.17
CA LEU A 48 -3.95 12.71 -14.74
C LEU A 48 -4.08 13.20 -16.19
N ILE A 49 -3.72 14.46 -16.44
CA ILE A 49 -3.79 15.07 -17.79
C ILE A 49 -2.86 14.31 -18.74
N LEU A 50 -1.61 14.04 -18.34
CA LEU A 50 -0.66 13.32 -19.19
C LEU A 50 -1.12 11.88 -19.47
N GLY A 51 -1.69 11.20 -18.46
CA GLY A 51 -2.29 9.89 -18.64
C GLY A 51 -3.47 9.89 -19.61
N LEU A 52 -4.35 10.91 -19.56
CA LEU A 52 -5.46 11.04 -20.52
C LEU A 52 -4.97 11.33 -21.95
N VAL A 53 -3.93 12.15 -22.11
CA VAL A 53 -3.27 12.37 -23.41
C VAL A 53 -2.73 11.05 -23.97
N GLY A 54 -2.06 10.25 -23.14
CA GLY A 54 -1.54 8.95 -23.54
C GLY A 54 -2.62 7.92 -23.82
N MET A 55 -3.72 7.93 -23.07
CA MET A 55 -4.89 7.10 -23.33
C MET A 55 -5.49 7.40 -24.71
N PHE A 56 -5.67 8.68 -25.05
CA PHE A 56 -6.17 9.09 -26.37
C PHE A 56 -5.19 8.73 -27.48
N PHE A 57 -3.89 8.97 -27.28
CA PHE A 57 -2.85 8.62 -28.23
C PHE A 57 -2.81 7.10 -28.49
N HIS A 58 -2.88 6.29 -27.43
CA HIS A 58 -2.91 4.83 -27.52
C HIS A 58 -4.13 4.37 -28.33
N TYR A 59 -5.33 4.87 -28.00
CA TYR A 59 -6.57 4.54 -28.73
C TYR A 59 -6.49 4.86 -30.22
N LYS A 60 -5.88 5.99 -30.59
CA LYS A 60 -5.74 6.40 -32.00
C LYS A 60 -4.71 5.56 -32.77
N LYS A 61 -3.68 5.04 -32.09
CA LYS A 61 -2.58 4.31 -32.74
C LYS A 61 -2.79 2.80 -32.77
N ASP A 62 -3.32 2.22 -31.71
CA ASP A 62 -3.48 0.77 -31.58
C ASP A 62 -4.71 0.46 -30.73
N LYS A 63 -5.85 0.22 -31.39
CA LYS A 63 -7.12 -0.09 -30.71
C LYS A 63 -7.10 -1.45 -30.01
N HIS A 64 -6.32 -2.40 -30.53
CA HIS A 64 -6.27 -3.75 -29.97
C HIS A 64 -5.50 -3.74 -28.64
N ASN A 65 -4.29 -3.21 -28.62
CA ASN A 65 -3.54 -3.11 -27.37
C ASN A 65 -4.15 -2.10 -26.39
N PHE A 66 -4.84 -1.08 -26.90
CA PHE A 66 -5.63 -0.18 -26.07
C PHE A 66 -6.73 -0.94 -25.31
N SER A 67 -7.48 -1.84 -25.97
CA SER A 67 -8.55 -2.58 -25.30
C SER A 67 -8.01 -3.49 -24.20
N VAL A 68 -6.82 -4.09 -24.39
CA VAL A 68 -6.15 -4.91 -23.38
C VAL A 68 -5.80 -4.07 -22.14
N VAL A 69 -5.14 -2.92 -22.30
CA VAL A 69 -4.78 -2.05 -21.17
C VAL A 69 -6.02 -1.44 -20.51
N MET A 70 -7.03 -1.08 -21.30
CA MET A 70 -8.31 -0.58 -20.79
C MET A 70 -9.03 -1.65 -19.96
N MET A 71 -9.06 -2.90 -20.43
CA MET A 71 -9.63 -4.02 -19.68
C MET A 71 -8.87 -4.24 -18.37
N LEU A 72 -7.53 -4.20 -18.40
CA LEU A 72 -6.72 -4.28 -17.19
C LEU A 72 -7.09 -3.17 -16.21
N PHE A 73 -7.16 -1.91 -16.66
CA PHE A 73 -7.55 -0.76 -15.83
C PHE A 73 -8.94 -0.93 -15.19
N VAL A 74 -9.93 -1.35 -15.99
CA VAL A 74 -11.31 -1.53 -15.51
C VAL A 74 -11.41 -2.70 -14.53
N LEU A 75 -10.85 -3.86 -14.89
CA LEU A 75 -10.95 -5.08 -14.08
C LEU A 75 -10.17 -4.98 -12.76
N THR A 76 -9.04 -4.26 -12.74
CA THR A 76 -8.22 -4.08 -11.52
C THR A 76 -8.50 -2.78 -10.77
N GLY A 77 -9.51 -2.03 -11.19
CA GLY A 77 -9.95 -0.78 -10.58
C GLY A 77 -11.45 -0.80 -10.34
N LEU A 78 -12.20 -0.26 -11.29
CA LEU A 78 -13.65 -0.08 -11.19
C LEU A 78 -14.41 -1.38 -10.86
N ALA A 79 -14.04 -2.50 -11.47
CA ALA A 79 -14.68 -3.78 -11.21
C ALA A 79 -14.44 -4.25 -9.77
N ILE A 80 -13.24 -4.03 -9.22
CA ILE A 80 -12.93 -4.35 -7.81
C ILE A 80 -13.76 -3.47 -6.87
N VAL A 81 -13.95 -2.18 -7.19
CA VAL A 81 -14.81 -1.28 -6.38
C VAL A 81 -16.24 -1.84 -6.29
N ILE A 82 -16.82 -2.24 -7.42
CA ILE A 82 -18.17 -2.81 -7.48
C ILE A 82 -18.22 -4.16 -6.78
N TYR A 83 -17.25 -5.05 -7.07
CA TYR A 83 -17.21 -6.41 -6.55
C TYR A 83 -17.05 -6.44 -5.03
N LEU A 84 -16.13 -5.65 -4.48
CA LEU A 84 -15.91 -5.60 -3.03
C LEU A 84 -17.02 -4.84 -2.31
N ASN A 85 -17.82 -4.04 -3.02
CA ASN A 85 -18.90 -3.21 -2.47
C ASN A 85 -18.50 -2.57 -1.13
N GLN A 86 -17.34 -1.91 -1.13
CA GLN A 86 -16.70 -1.47 0.11
C GLN A 86 -17.58 -0.46 0.85
N THR A 87 -17.73 -0.63 2.16
CA THR A 87 -18.41 0.35 2.99
C THR A 87 -17.70 1.70 2.94
N PRO A 88 -18.42 2.84 2.90
CA PRO A 88 -17.81 4.16 2.77
C PRO A 88 -16.83 4.50 3.91
N ASN A 89 -17.13 4.03 5.12
CA ASN A 89 -16.34 4.29 6.32
C ASN A 89 -15.51 3.06 6.67
N GLN A 90 -14.21 3.14 6.43
CA GLN A 90 -13.24 2.16 6.91
C GLN A 90 -12.13 2.85 7.71
N PRO A 91 -11.56 2.15 8.73
CA PRO A 91 -10.49 2.71 9.54
C PRO A 91 -9.19 2.95 8.76
N ARG A 92 -9.08 2.40 7.55
CA ARG A 92 -7.94 2.57 6.65
C ARG A 92 -8.38 2.51 5.19
N GLU A 93 -7.66 3.24 4.35
CA GLU A 93 -7.78 3.19 2.89
C GLU A 93 -7.29 1.82 2.38
N ARG A 94 -7.88 1.34 1.27
CA ARG A 94 -7.57 0.03 0.66
C ARG A 94 -6.95 0.17 -0.72
N ASP A 95 -6.15 1.20 -0.92
CA ASP A 95 -5.62 1.57 -2.24
C ASP A 95 -4.78 0.47 -2.88
N TYR A 96 -4.16 -0.38 -2.06
CA TYR A 96 -3.43 -1.56 -2.51
C TYR A 96 -4.30 -2.54 -3.32
N ALA A 97 -5.61 -2.60 -3.09
CA ALA A 97 -6.52 -3.42 -3.87
C ALA A 97 -6.63 -2.93 -5.32
N TYR A 98 -6.31 -1.65 -5.56
CA TYR A 98 -6.39 -1.00 -6.87
C TYR A 98 -5.02 -0.80 -7.52
N ALA A 99 -3.93 -1.34 -6.94
CA ALA A 99 -2.57 -1.20 -7.45
C ALA A 99 -2.43 -1.55 -8.94
N GLY A 100 -3.15 -2.59 -9.40
CA GLY A 100 -3.17 -2.96 -10.82
C GLY A 100 -3.67 -1.84 -11.75
N SER A 101 -4.71 -1.10 -11.32
CA SER A 101 -5.25 0.02 -12.10
C SER A 101 -4.28 1.20 -12.16
N PHE A 102 -3.53 1.46 -11.09
CA PHE A 102 -2.48 2.49 -11.09
C PHE A 102 -1.35 2.13 -12.07
N TYR A 103 -0.96 0.85 -12.13
CA TYR A 103 0.02 0.38 -13.12
C TYR A 103 -0.50 0.51 -14.55
N ALA A 104 -1.75 0.13 -14.82
CA ALA A 104 -2.36 0.33 -16.12
C ALA A 104 -2.40 1.81 -16.51
N PHE A 105 -2.73 2.71 -15.57
CA PHE A 105 -2.74 4.15 -15.83
C PHE A 105 -1.33 4.72 -16.07
N ALA A 106 -0.32 4.22 -15.36
CA ALA A 106 1.07 4.61 -15.56
C ALA A 106 1.60 4.27 -16.97
N ILE A 107 1.12 3.19 -17.59
CA ILE A 107 1.40 2.88 -19.00
C ILE A 107 0.91 4.03 -19.89
N TRP A 108 -0.31 4.53 -19.66
CA TRP A 108 -0.81 5.67 -20.41
C TRP A 108 -0.03 6.95 -20.11
N ILE A 109 0.43 7.20 -18.90
CA ILE A 109 1.32 8.35 -18.62
C ILE A 109 2.57 8.28 -19.50
N GLY A 110 3.24 7.13 -19.58
CA GLY A 110 4.40 6.93 -20.44
C GLY A 110 4.09 7.10 -21.93
N LEU A 111 2.97 6.54 -22.41
CA LEU A 111 2.50 6.73 -23.77
C LEU A 111 2.10 8.19 -24.06
N GLY A 112 1.70 8.95 -23.05
CA GLY A 112 1.43 10.38 -23.13
C GLY A 112 2.68 11.15 -23.55
N VAL A 113 3.83 10.83 -22.96
CA VAL A 113 5.12 11.42 -23.35
C VAL A 113 5.45 11.08 -24.80
N VAL A 114 5.27 9.82 -25.21
CA VAL A 114 5.49 9.40 -26.62
C VAL A 114 4.56 10.17 -27.58
N GLY A 115 3.30 10.36 -27.19
CA GLY A 115 2.32 11.13 -27.95
C GLY A 115 2.75 12.59 -28.11
N LEU A 116 3.17 13.24 -27.03
CA LEU A 116 3.67 14.62 -27.05
C LEU A 116 4.92 14.77 -27.91
N VAL A 117 5.88 13.85 -27.79
CA VAL A 117 7.09 13.85 -28.63
C VAL A 117 6.73 13.73 -30.11
N LYS A 118 5.82 12.81 -30.47
CA LYS A 118 5.40 12.67 -31.87
C LYS A 118 4.66 13.90 -32.38
N PHE A 119 3.83 14.53 -31.56
CA PHE A 119 3.13 15.76 -31.91
C PHE A 119 4.12 16.90 -32.18
N ILE A 120 5.08 17.11 -31.28
CA ILE A 120 6.09 18.17 -31.44
C ILE A 120 7.01 17.92 -32.62
N LYS A 121 7.36 16.66 -32.92
CA LYS A 121 8.12 16.31 -34.13
C LYS A 121 7.42 16.63 -35.45
N GLN A 122 6.10 16.83 -35.45
CA GLN A 122 5.38 17.30 -36.65
C GLN A 122 5.60 18.81 -36.90
N ILE A 123 5.93 19.56 -35.84
CA ILE A 123 6.20 21.00 -35.90
C ILE A 123 7.70 21.21 -36.11
N GLU A 124 8.52 20.52 -35.32
CA GLU A 124 9.98 20.62 -35.35
C GLU A 124 10.60 19.21 -35.27
N ASN A 125 11.12 18.71 -36.39
CA ASN A 125 11.72 17.38 -36.45
C ASN A 125 13.17 17.37 -35.94
N SER A 126 13.36 17.71 -34.66
CA SER A 126 14.64 17.75 -33.98
C SER A 126 14.71 16.72 -32.84
N SER A 127 15.87 16.08 -32.68
CA SER A 127 16.14 15.23 -31.50
C SER A 127 16.16 16.05 -30.21
N ALA A 128 16.55 17.34 -30.29
CA ALA A 128 16.56 18.23 -29.14
C ALA A 128 15.13 18.48 -28.60
N ALA A 129 14.15 18.66 -29.49
CA ALA A 129 12.75 18.82 -29.10
C ALA A 129 12.21 17.58 -28.38
N ALA A 130 12.55 16.38 -28.85
CA ALA A 130 12.15 15.12 -28.20
C ALA A 130 12.78 14.96 -26.80
N ILE A 131 14.06 15.31 -26.65
CA ILE A 131 14.75 15.30 -25.36
C ILE A 131 14.09 16.30 -24.41
N ALA A 132 13.86 17.53 -24.86
CA ALA A 132 13.24 18.58 -24.04
C ALA A 132 11.86 18.15 -23.51
N VAL A 133 10.98 17.62 -24.37
CA VAL A 133 9.64 17.15 -23.98
C VAL A 133 9.72 16.03 -22.94
N THR A 134 10.64 15.09 -23.13
CA THR A 134 10.84 13.97 -22.22
C THR A 134 11.32 14.47 -20.85
N THR A 135 12.34 15.33 -20.84
CA THR A 135 12.89 15.93 -19.62
C THR A 135 11.85 16.75 -18.86
N VAL A 136 11.10 17.60 -19.55
CA VAL A 136 10.02 18.40 -18.94
C VAL A 136 8.93 17.49 -18.37
N SER A 137 8.51 16.46 -19.11
CA SER A 137 7.48 15.52 -18.63
C SER A 137 7.95 14.77 -17.38
N LEU A 138 9.22 14.34 -17.34
CA LEU A 138 9.81 13.67 -16.18
C LEU A 138 9.88 14.60 -14.95
N ALA A 139 10.23 15.87 -15.14
CA ALA A 139 10.27 16.85 -14.06
C ALA A 139 8.86 17.19 -13.55
N CYS A 140 7.91 17.44 -14.47
CA CYS A 140 6.56 17.90 -14.13
C CYS A 140 5.63 16.81 -13.61
N VAL A 141 5.90 15.53 -13.86
CA VAL A 141 5.01 14.42 -13.44
C VAL A 141 5.69 13.55 -12.37
N PRO A 142 6.67 12.68 -12.66
CA PRO A 142 7.42 12.00 -11.60
C PRO A 142 8.11 12.95 -10.62
N GLY A 143 8.71 14.05 -11.09
CA GLY A 143 9.46 14.98 -10.24
C GLY A 143 8.59 15.67 -9.20
N ILE A 144 7.41 16.19 -9.58
CA ILE A 144 6.47 16.77 -8.62
C ILE A 144 5.90 15.71 -7.67
N MET A 145 5.62 14.50 -8.17
CA MET A 145 5.15 13.41 -7.32
C MET A 145 6.21 13.03 -6.28
N ALA A 146 7.49 13.01 -6.64
CA ALA A 146 8.56 12.78 -5.68
C ALA A 146 8.66 13.93 -4.67
N ALA A 147 8.68 15.19 -5.13
CA ALA A 147 8.82 16.36 -4.26
C ALA A 147 7.69 16.49 -3.24
N GLU A 148 6.45 16.25 -3.66
CA GLU A 148 5.26 16.38 -2.81
C GLU A 148 5.00 15.16 -1.91
N ASN A 149 5.65 14.01 -2.15
CA ASN A 149 5.41 12.79 -1.34
C ASN A 149 6.62 12.31 -0.54
N TRP A 150 7.77 12.99 -0.61
CA TRP A 150 8.98 12.46 0.00
C TRP A 150 8.94 12.54 1.53
N ASP A 151 8.41 13.64 2.05
CA ASP A 151 8.35 13.91 3.49
C ASP A 151 7.23 13.12 4.19
N ASP A 152 6.08 12.96 3.56
CA ASP A 152 4.93 12.25 4.12
C ASP A 152 4.99 10.71 3.99
N HIS A 153 5.76 10.18 3.02
CA HIS A 153 6.10 8.76 2.93
C HIS A 153 7.36 8.36 3.68
N ASN A 154 8.06 9.29 4.32
CA ASN A 154 9.16 8.96 5.21
C ASN A 154 8.64 8.39 6.54
N ARG A 155 8.94 7.11 6.79
CA ARG A 155 8.59 6.40 8.04
C ARG A 155 9.79 6.13 8.95
N SER A 156 10.96 6.67 8.65
CA SER A 156 12.20 6.42 9.40
C SER A 156 12.09 6.73 10.90
N GLY A 157 11.33 7.74 11.29
CA GLY A 157 11.11 8.12 12.69
C GLY A 157 10.00 7.36 13.43
N ARG A 158 9.40 6.31 12.84
CA ARG A 158 8.25 5.61 13.42
C ARG A 158 8.68 4.39 14.22
N TYR A 159 9.05 4.62 15.48
CA TYR A 159 9.54 3.56 16.38
C TYR A 159 8.48 2.96 17.31
N LEU A 160 7.29 3.57 17.43
CA LEU A 160 6.28 3.19 18.42
C LEU A 160 5.97 1.69 18.45
N ALA A 161 5.74 1.06 17.29
CA ALA A 161 5.41 -0.36 17.21
C ALA A 161 6.58 -1.24 17.70
N ARG A 162 7.81 -0.91 17.29
CA ARG A 162 9.04 -1.57 17.72
C ARG A 162 9.26 -1.40 19.23
N ASP A 163 9.15 -0.17 19.73
CA ASP A 163 9.43 0.15 21.13
C ASP A 163 8.43 -0.51 22.07
N ILE A 164 7.15 -0.52 21.70
CA ILE A 164 6.11 -1.26 22.44
C ILE A 164 6.45 -2.76 22.46
N ALA A 165 6.83 -3.34 21.32
CA ALA A 165 7.21 -4.74 21.23
C ALA A 165 8.39 -5.09 22.14
N CYS A 166 9.47 -4.31 22.07
CA CYS A 166 10.64 -4.47 22.93
C CYS A 166 10.28 -4.33 24.41
N ASN A 167 9.41 -3.38 24.77
CA ASN A 167 8.97 -3.20 26.16
C ASN A 167 8.15 -4.38 26.66
N TYR A 168 7.22 -4.92 25.85
CA TYR A 168 6.46 -6.12 26.21
C TYR A 168 7.37 -7.32 26.42
N LEU A 169 8.24 -7.60 25.46
CA LEU A 169 9.18 -8.72 25.55
C LEU A 169 10.09 -8.61 26.77
N ASN A 170 10.67 -7.43 27.02
CA ASN A 170 11.58 -7.22 28.16
C ASN A 170 10.88 -7.30 29.52
N SER A 171 9.56 -7.07 29.57
CA SER A 171 8.75 -7.19 30.79
C SER A 171 8.37 -8.64 31.12
N CYS A 172 8.57 -9.58 30.19
CA CYS A 172 8.27 -10.99 30.41
C CYS A 172 9.36 -11.68 31.24
N ALA A 173 8.95 -12.64 32.08
CA ALA A 173 9.87 -13.57 32.74
C ALA A 173 10.67 -14.41 31.73
N PRO A 174 11.83 -14.97 32.10
CA PRO A 174 12.59 -15.85 31.22
C PRO A 174 11.74 -17.05 30.73
N ASN A 175 11.84 -17.38 29.43
CA ASN A 175 11.06 -18.45 28.78
C ASN A 175 9.52 -18.32 28.92
N ALA A 176 9.01 -17.11 29.14
CA ALA A 176 7.58 -16.88 29.21
C ALA A 176 6.88 -17.11 27.85
N ILE A 177 5.58 -17.38 27.90
CA ILE A 177 4.70 -17.42 26.72
C ILE A 177 3.83 -16.16 26.73
N LEU A 178 4.01 -15.31 25.73
CA LEU A 178 3.24 -14.09 25.51
C LEU A 178 2.15 -14.36 24.46
N PHE A 179 0.89 -14.32 24.90
CA PHE A 179 -0.25 -14.46 24.01
C PHE A 179 -0.65 -13.11 23.41
N THR A 180 -0.87 -13.08 22.10
CA THR A 180 -1.24 -11.89 21.34
C THR A 180 -2.52 -12.14 20.55
N ASN A 181 -3.20 -11.06 20.13
CA ASN A 181 -4.44 -11.18 19.37
C ASN A 181 -4.36 -10.41 18.04
N GLY A 182 -4.13 -11.15 16.97
CA GLY A 182 -4.09 -10.59 15.62
C GLY A 182 -2.76 -9.92 15.27
N ASP A 183 -2.72 -9.41 14.05
CA ASP A 183 -1.49 -9.05 13.37
C ASP A 183 -0.79 -7.82 13.98
N ASN A 184 -1.55 -6.82 14.42
CA ASN A 184 -0.99 -5.58 14.94
C ASN A 184 -0.24 -5.76 16.26
N ASP A 185 -0.67 -6.71 17.09
CA ASP A 185 0.01 -7.04 18.35
C ASP A 185 1.18 -7.99 18.11
N THR A 186 1.01 -8.93 17.18
CA THR A 186 1.95 -10.03 16.96
C THR A 186 3.15 -9.63 16.11
N PHE A 187 2.94 -8.98 14.96
CA PHE A 187 4.01 -8.73 14.00
C PHE A 187 5.13 -7.81 14.53
N PRO A 188 4.85 -6.77 15.33
CA PRO A 188 5.93 -5.99 15.94
C PRO A 188 6.82 -6.84 16.88
N LEU A 189 6.23 -7.77 17.62
CA LEU A 189 6.96 -8.68 18.51
C LEU A 189 7.83 -9.65 17.70
N TRP A 190 7.26 -10.29 16.68
CA TRP A 190 8.04 -11.15 15.79
C TRP A 190 9.14 -10.39 15.08
N TYR A 191 8.89 -9.17 14.60
CA TYR A 191 9.95 -8.33 14.03
C TYR A 191 11.09 -8.09 15.03
N ALA A 192 10.77 -7.71 16.27
CA ALA A 192 11.78 -7.47 17.29
C ALA A 192 12.62 -8.73 17.61
N GLN A 193 12.02 -9.92 17.55
CA GLN A 193 12.72 -11.19 17.75
C GLN A 193 13.54 -11.60 16.51
N GLU A 194 12.92 -11.62 15.34
CA GLU A 194 13.47 -12.15 14.09
C GLU A 194 14.56 -11.25 13.49
N VAL A 195 14.40 -9.93 13.61
CA VAL A 195 15.30 -8.96 12.99
C VAL A 195 16.23 -8.32 14.01
N GLU A 196 15.70 -7.91 15.16
CA GLU A 196 16.48 -7.20 16.18
C GLU A 196 17.06 -8.13 17.26
N GLY A 197 16.69 -9.41 17.29
CA GLY A 197 17.22 -10.40 18.24
C GLY A 197 16.81 -10.15 19.70
N VAL A 198 15.73 -9.41 19.93
CA VAL A 198 15.31 -9.02 21.28
C VAL A 198 14.53 -10.16 21.93
N ARG A 199 14.99 -10.66 23.09
CA ARG A 199 14.27 -11.63 23.95
C ARG A 199 13.74 -12.83 23.15
N THR A 200 14.63 -13.47 22.41
CA THR A 200 14.38 -14.71 21.65
C THR A 200 14.05 -15.92 22.55
N ASP A 201 14.18 -15.77 23.86
CA ASP A 201 13.72 -16.74 24.88
C ASP A 201 12.20 -16.71 25.10
N VAL A 202 11.54 -15.58 24.85
CA VAL A 202 10.09 -15.44 25.06
C VAL A 202 9.34 -16.03 23.86
N ARG A 203 8.33 -16.86 24.11
CA ARG A 203 7.47 -17.37 23.05
C ARG A 203 6.31 -16.45 22.78
N VAL A 204 6.18 -15.95 21.55
CA VAL A 204 5.00 -15.18 21.11
C VAL A 204 4.01 -16.09 20.40
N VAL A 205 2.78 -16.20 20.93
CA VAL A 205 1.70 -17.04 20.39
C VAL A 205 0.48 -16.19 20.02
N ASN A 206 0.15 -16.14 18.73
CA ASN A 206 -1.04 -15.47 18.24
C ASN A 206 -2.28 -16.36 18.40
N LEU A 207 -3.21 -15.93 19.25
CA LEU A 207 -4.44 -16.66 19.54
C LEU A 207 -5.33 -16.88 18.31
N MET A 208 -5.28 -15.96 17.33
CA MET A 208 -6.05 -16.09 16.08
C MET A 208 -5.48 -17.15 15.12
N LEU A 209 -4.23 -17.57 15.31
CA LEU A 209 -3.61 -18.67 14.58
C LEU A 209 -3.64 -19.98 15.37
N LEU A 210 -3.79 -19.91 16.69
CA LEU A 210 -3.79 -21.07 17.60
C LEU A 210 -5.01 -21.99 17.43
N ASN A 211 -5.96 -21.63 16.58
CA ASN A 211 -7.03 -22.51 16.12
C ASN A 211 -6.63 -23.38 14.90
N THR A 212 -5.42 -23.23 14.36
CA THR A 212 -4.94 -24.00 13.21
C THR A 212 -3.88 -25.01 13.62
N ASP A 213 -4.02 -26.24 13.12
CA ASP A 213 -3.16 -27.35 13.54
C ASP A 213 -1.68 -27.14 13.20
N TRP A 214 -1.39 -26.56 12.03
CA TRP A 214 -0.02 -26.26 11.62
C TRP A 214 0.67 -25.27 12.57
N TYR A 215 -0.07 -24.31 13.13
CA TYR A 215 0.48 -23.30 14.02
C TYR A 215 0.66 -23.84 15.44
N ILE A 216 -0.25 -24.71 15.90
CA ILE A 216 -0.07 -25.46 17.16
C ILE A 216 1.20 -26.30 17.08
N ASP A 217 1.39 -27.05 16.00
CA ASP A 217 2.57 -27.87 15.77
C ASP A 217 3.85 -27.07 15.66
N GLN A 218 3.80 -25.90 15.03
CA GLN A 218 4.95 -24.99 14.95
C GLN A 218 5.29 -24.41 16.33
N SER A 219 4.27 -24.02 17.10
CA SER A 219 4.45 -23.43 18.44
C SER A 219 4.94 -24.44 19.47
N ALA A 220 4.62 -25.73 19.28
CA ALA A 220 5.08 -26.83 20.14
C ALA A 220 6.55 -27.22 19.91
N ARG A 221 7.24 -26.61 18.94
CA ARG A 221 8.67 -26.85 18.69
C ARG A 221 9.52 -25.78 19.37
N LYS A 222 10.74 -26.16 19.75
CA LYS A 222 11.78 -25.19 20.15
C LYS A 222 12.01 -24.21 19.01
N ALA A 223 12.08 -22.92 19.31
CA ALA A 223 12.45 -21.90 18.33
C ALA A 223 13.39 -20.89 19.01
N TYR A 224 14.52 -20.63 18.37
CA TYR A 224 15.61 -19.85 18.97
C TYR A 224 15.95 -20.37 20.37
N ASP A 225 15.97 -19.48 21.35
CA ASP A 225 16.29 -19.77 22.75
C ASP A 225 15.05 -20.18 23.55
N SER A 226 13.84 -19.93 23.04
CA SER A 226 12.57 -20.33 23.67
C SER A 226 12.43 -21.85 23.70
N ASP A 227 12.18 -22.37 24.90
CA ASP A 227 11.79 -23.77 25.07
C ASP A 227 10.45 -24.11 24.38
N PRO A 228 10.22 -25.39 24.04
CA PRO A 228 8.95 -25.84 23.48
C PRO A 228 7.77 -25.42 24.35
N THR A 229 6.70 -24.92 23.72
CA THR A 229 5.48 -24.63 24.48
C THR A 229 4.85 -25.92 25.00
N PRO A 230 4.12 -25.89 26.13
CA PRO A 230 3.40 -27.05 26.65
C PRO A 230 2.13 -27.36 25.83
N LEU A 231 2.03 -26.86 24.60
CA LEU A 231 0.93 -27.14 23.70
C LEU A 231 1.07 -28.58 23.18
N PRO A 232 -0.01 -29.35 23.11
CA PRO A 232 0.05 -30.71 22.59
C PRO A 232 0.44 -30.67 21.11
N SER A 233 1.67 -31.09 20.79
CA SER A 233 2.09 -31.27 19.40
C SER A 233 1.24 -32.38 18.80
N ARG A 234 0.42 -32.04 17.82
CA ARG A 234 -0.43 -32.99 17.13
C ARG A 234 0.33 -33.47 15.90
N ALA A 235 1.37 -34.28 16.09
CA ALA A 235 2.18 -34.81 14.99
C ALA A 235 1.30 -35.28 13.82
N ILE A 236 1.26 -34.49 12.74
CA ILE A 236 0.52 -34.81 11.51
C ILE A 236 1.20 -36.02 10.87
N ASN A 237 0.68 -37.22 11.12
CA ASN A 237 1.29 -38.44 10.60
C ASN A 237 0.83 -38.83 9.19
N THR A 238 -0.13 -38.15 8.56
CA THR A 238 -0.47 -38.36 7.14
C THR A 238 -1.39 -37.26 6.60
N CYS A 239 -0.89 -36.40 5.72
CA CYS A 239 -1.73 -35.65 4.78
C CYS A 239 -1.79 -36.44 3.47
N ARG A 240 -2.82 -37.27 3.28
CA ARG A 240 -3.13 -37.81 1.94
C ARG A 240 -4.11 -36.89 1.22
N GLY A 241 -3.63 -36.27 0.15
CA GLY A 241 -4.44 -35.71 -0.94
C GLY A 241 -5.38 -34.56 -0.56
N GLY A 242 -4.95 -33.32 -0.81
CA GLY A 242 -5.82 -32.15 -1.03
C GLY A 242 -6.96 -31.97 -0.02
N ALA A 243 -6.65 -31.39 1.14
CA ALA A 243 -7.52 -30.65 2.06
C ALA A 243 -8.94 -31.20 2.34
N MET A 244 -9.20 -31.62 3.59
CA MET A 244 -10.26 -31.04 4.47
C MET A 244 -10.41 -31.80 5.81
N TRP A 245 -9.73 -32.94 6.04
CA TRP A 245 -9.87 -33.71 7.29
C TRP A 245 -8.54 -34.38 7.66
N CYS A 246 -7.97 -34.02 8.82
CA CYS A 246 -6.90 -34.76 9.47
C CYS A 246 -7.45 -35.37 10.76
N THR A 247 -7.19 -36.65 11.01
CA THR A 247 -7.56 -37.31 12.26
C THR A 247 -6.36 -37.34 13.20
N TYR A 248 -6.60 -36.99 14.46
CA TYR A 248 -5.60 -37.01 15.52
C TYR A 248 -5.70 -38.28 16.34
N LYS A 249 -4.57 -38.91 16.61
CA LYS A 249 -4.44 -39.95 17.63
C LYS A 249 -3.67 -39.33 18.78
N ASN A 250 -4.34 -39.05 19.89
CA ASN A 250 -3.65 -38.68 21.13
C ASN A 250 -2.73 -39.83 21.54
N ALA A 251 -1.47 -39.53 21.80
CA ALA A 251 -0.59 -40.39 22.58
C ALA A 251 -0.84 -40.15 24.07
#